data_AF-A0A0B7B2K3-F1
#
_entry.id   AF-A0A0B7B2K3-F1
#
_cell.length_a   1.000
_cell.length_b   1.000
_cell.length_c   1.000
_cell.angle_alpha   90.00
_cell.angle_beta   90.00
_cell.angle_gamma   90.00
#
_symmetry.space_group_name_H-M   'P 1'
#
loop_
_entity.id
_entity.type
_entity.pdbx_description
1 polymer ?
#
loop_
_entity_poly.entity_id
_entity_poly.type
_entity_poly.pdbx_seq_one_letter_code
_entity_poly.pdbx_strand_id
1 'polypeptide(L)'
;MILLTNMSESINSMTPSNWMGVFSKTKILVITCCLALVINFLVFNRSSSPFDRTWRISDQSEEKVSDLGIRDISFYITEQELRKEHSGREIWSNIHNVLMTLNKMNPASLTVLKDIILKLRDSQDVTRLLSTLENINSPWLKNGAVNLTKFRNTDKQRCTDPPSDLFGNIASNLATVVPKWLENNYEKLEGGHYEPEDCAAVEKLAIIIPYRNRHSHLHILLNNLLPVLIRQKRDFRIFVIEQAPPTTFNRGMLFNIGYLEALKIDNFDCFIFHDVDMILVNDKCIYKCAKNPRHMPAAISKWKYGLPYKLYFGGVVAFTREQFRIINGCSNLYFGWGGEDDDLRARMYKFGYKMIRYPVDIGRYDTIPHAPDRGNSPNPDRMKLVNSSPGRQNAEGLNTTKFIVTGTEFKRLYTWIQVRINMTEVLQTTPKEMLNDVSNLIKQSRQFDHFK
;
A
#
# COMPACT_ATOMS: atom_id res chain seq x y z
N MET A 1 -22.85 16.17 14.42
CA MET A 1 -23.91 15.38 15.06
C MET A 1 -25.24 16.15 15.09
N ILE A 2 -25.36 17.30 15.76
CA ILE A 2 -26.60 18.13 15.81
C ILE A 2 -27.18 18.49 14.42
N LEU A 3 -26.32 18.76 13.44
CA LEU A 3 -26.73 19.02 12.04
C LEU A 3 -27.40 17.83 11.35
N LEU A 4 -27.00 16.59 11.67
CA LEU A 4 -27.58 15.38 11.08
C LEU A 4 -28.96 15.09 11.68
N THR A 5 -29.13 15.34 12.98
CA THR A 5 -30.42 15.20 13.69
C THR A 5 -31.43 16.22 13.17
N ASN A 6 -31.03 17.48 13.03
CA ASN A 6 -31.89 18.54 12.50
C ASN A 6 -32.22 18.35 11.00
N MET A 7 -31.30 17.81 10.20
CA MET A 7 -31.59 17.45 8.80
C MET A 7 -32.57 16.27 8.69
N SER A 8 -32.44 15.26 9.55
CA SER A 8 -33.33 14.09 9.61
C SER A 8 -34.78 14.51 9.92
N GLU A 9 -34.99 15.38 10.90
CA GLU A 9 -36.33 15.90 11.23
C GLU A 9 -36.94 16.71 10.09
N SER A 10 -36.13 17.55 9.42
CA SER A 10 -36.57 18.38 8.29
C SER A 10 -36.91 17.56 7.03
N ILE A 11 -36.28 16.40 6.83
CA ILE A 11 -36.54 15.48 5.71
C ILE A 11 -37.80 14.62 5.97
N ASN A 12 -38.08 14.29 7.23
CA ASN A 12 -39.25 13.49 7.59
C ASN A 12 -40.58 14.27 7.56
N SER A 13 -40.53 15.61 7.55
CA SER A 13 -41.73 16.46 7.50
C SER A 13 -42.18 16.88 6.08
N MET A 14 -41.53 16.40 5.00
CA MET A 14 -41.85 16.79 3.62
C MET A 14 -42.78 15.80 2.90
N THR A 15 -43.84 16.30 2.24
CA THR A 15 -44.78 15.50 1.44
C THR A 15 -44.23 15.15 0.04
N PRO A 16 -44.64 14.02 -0.57
CA PRO A 16 -44.08 13.47 -1.81
C PRO A 16 -44.00 14.43 -3.02
N SER A 17 -44.92 15.40 -3.13
CA SER A 17 -44.94 16.38 -4.23
C SER A 17 -43.82 17.41 -4.15
N ASN A 18 -43.26 17.68 -2.96
CA ASN A 18 -42.14 18.62 -2.78
C ASN A 18 -40.77 18.00 -3.12
N TRP A 19 -40.71 16.71 -3.46
CA TRP A 19 -39.46 15.99 -3.74
C TRP A 19 -38.88 16.28 -5.12
N MET A 20 -39.70 16.63 -6.10
CA MET A 20 -39.23 16.83 -7.49
C MET A 20 -38.62 18.22 -7.76
N GLY A 21 -38.73 19.17 -6.82
CA GLY A 21 -38.26 20.55 -7.02
C GLY A 21 -36.98 20.97 -6.28
N VAL A 22 -36.45 20.16 -5.34
CA VAL A 22 -35.43 20.62 -4.37
C VAL A 22 -34.28 19.63 -4.23
N PHE A 23 -33.45 19.50 -5.26
CA PHE A 23 -32.10 18.95 -5.13
C PHE A 23 -31.07 20.00 -5.56
N SER A 24 -30.66 20.87 -4.64
CA SER A 24 -29.47 21.69 -4.88
C SER A 24 -28.21 20.85 -4.62
N LYS A 25 -27.19 21.03 -5.47
CA LYS A 25 -25.89 20.34 -5.40
C LYS A 25 -25.24 20.42 -4.01
N THR A 26 -25.56 21.45 -3.23
CA THR A 26 -25.06 21.71 -1.89
C THR A 26 -25.50 20.66 -0.86
N LYS A 27 -26.73 20.14 -0.91
CA LYS A 27 -27.20 19.13 0.06
C LYS A 27 -26.61 17.74 -0.19
N ILE A 28 -26.36 17.40 -1.46
CA ILE A 28 -25.65 16.16 -1.85
C ILE A 28 -24.19 16.23 -1.37
N LEU A 29 -23.55 17.38 -1.51
CA LEU A 29 -22.18 17.59 -1.04
C LEU A 29 -22.07 17.44 0.48
N VAL A 30 -23.02 18.00 1.25
CA VAL A 30 -23.06 17.87 2.71
C VAL A 30 -23.23 16.42 3.15
N ILE A 31 -24.15 15.67 2.52
CA ILE A 31 -24.35 14.24 2.84
C ILE A 31 -23.09 13.42 2.50
N THR A 32 -22.44 13.72 1.37
CA THR A 32 -21.20 13.07 0.94
C THR A 32 -20.03 13.38 1.89
N CYS A 33 -19.91 14.64 2.34
CA CYS A 33 -18.91 15.06 3.34
C CYS A 33 -19.17 14.42 4.71
N CYS A 34 -20.43 14.34 5.15
CA CYS A 34 -20.79 13.65 6.40
C CYS A 34 -20.49 12.14 6.33
N LEU A 35 -20.76 11.49 5.20
CA LEU A 35 -20.39 10.09 4.95
C LEU A 35 -18.87 9.89 4.94
N ALA A 36 -18.11 10.79 4.30
CA ALA A 36 -16.65 10.75 4.30
C ALA A 36 -16.06 10.95 5.71
N LEU A 37 -16.65 11.82 6.53
CA LEU A 37 -16.24 12.04 7.93
C LEU A 37 -16.54 10.82 8.81
N VAL A 38 -17.71 10.19 8.64
CA VAL A 38 -18.06 8.95 9.37
C VAL A 38 -17.16 7.79 8.94
N ILE A 39 -16.86 7.65 7.66
CA ILE A 39 -15.94 6.62 7.13
C ILE A 39 -14.52 6.86 7.66
N ASN A 40 -14.01 8.10 7.62
CA ASN A 40 -12.71 8.42 8.19
C ASN A 40 -12.67 8.16 9.71
N PHE A 41 -13.73 8.48 10.44
CA PHE A 41 -13.82 8.20 11.87
C PHE A 41 -13.82 6.70 12.17
N LEU A 42 -14.56 5.89 11.41
CA LEU A 42 -14.61 4.42 11.57
C LEU A 42 -13.30 3.73 11.17
N VAL A 43 -12.59 4.25 10.16
CA VAL A 43 -11.30 3.71 9.71
C VAL A 43 -10.16 4.05 10.69
N PHE A 44 -10.17 5.25 11.29
CA PHE A 44 -9.08 5.70 12.17
C PHE A 44 -9.23 5.26 13.64
N ASN A 45 -10.43 4.96 14.15
CA ASN A 45 -10.60 4.60 15.57
C ASN A 45 -10.23 3.15 15.94
N ARG A 46 -9.65 2.35 15.02
CA ARG A 46 -9.07 1.03 15.33
C ARG A 46 -7.56 1.04 15.61
N SER A 47 -6.87 2.19 15.51
CA SER A 47 -5.49 2.31 15.97
C SER A 47 -5.43 2.70 17.45
N SER A 48 -5.58 1.73 18.35
CA SER A 48 -5.40 1.95 19.78
C SER A 48 -3.91 2.04 20.15
N SER A 49 -3.40 3.26 20.32
CA SER A 49 -2.31 3.59 21.26
C SER A 49 -2.44 5.06 21.70
N PRO A 50 -2.47 5.37 23.00
CA PRO A 50 -2.71 6.71 23.50
C PRO A 50 -1.40 7.49 23.60
N PHE A 51 -1.10 8.36 22.64
CA PHE A 51 -0.13 9.45 22.86
C PHE A 51 -0.55 10.70 22.09
N ASP A 52 -0.68 11.79 22.85
CA ASP A 52 -1.17 13.12 22.50
C ASP A 52 -0.67 13.65 21.15
N ARG A 53 -1.60 14.14 20.32
CA ARG A 53 -1.32 15.16 19.31
C ARG A 53 -2.50 16.11 19.15
N THR A 54 -2.32 17.34 19.62
CA THR A 54 -3.11 18.51 19.28
C THR A 54 -2.91 18.90 17.82
N TRP A 55 -3.97 19.14 17.06
CA TRP A 55 -3.90 19.64 15.68
C TRP A 55 -4.05 21.18 15.65
N ARG A 56 -3.04 21.88 15.12
CA ARG A 56 -3.15 23.26 14.61
C ARG A 56 -2.76 23.24 13.14
N ILE A 57 -3.61 23.79 12.27
CA ILE A 57 -3.27 24.07 10.87
C ILE A 57 -2.91 25.56 10.80
N SER A 58 -1.77 25.86 10.18
CA SER A 58 -1.23 27.20 10.00
C SER A 58 -1.93 27.94 8.85
N ASP A 59 -2.34 29.17 9.12
CA ASP A 59 -2.79 30.16 8.14
C ASP A 59 -1.70 30.45 7.12
N GLN A 60 -1.97 30.21 5.83
CA GLN A 60 -1.42 30.98 4.69
C GLN A 60 -1.95 30.40 3.36
N SER A 61 -3.15 30.85 2.97
CA SER A 61 -3.54 31.11 1.57
C SER A 61 -5.00 31.56 1.49
N GLU A 62 -5.31 32.71 2.08
CA GLU A 62 -6.49 33.49 1.69
C GLU A 62 -6.04 34.45 0.59
N GLU A 63 -6.27 34.12 -0.68
CA GLU A 63 -6.49 35.15 -1.69
C GLU A 63 -7.12 34.56 -2.97
N LYS A 64 -8.26 35.16 -3.35
CA LYS A 64 -9.02 35.04 -4.61
C LYS A 64 -9.86 33.78 -4.85
N VAL A 65 -10.97 33.69 -4.10
CA VAL A 65 -12.24 33.15 -4.63
C VAL A 65 -13.37 34.09 -4.19
N SER A 66 -13.62 35.14 -4.96
CA SER A 66 -14.66 36.14 -4.64
C SER A 66 -15.63 36.43 -5.79
N ASP A 67 -15.92 35.45 -6.66
CA ASP A 67 -16.91 35.60 -7.76
C ASP A 67 -17.99 34.51 -7.81
N LEU A 68 -18.17 33.73 -6.74
CA LEU A 68 -19.33 32.86 -6.59
C LEU A 68 -19.95 33.11 -5.21
N GLY A 69 -21.07 33.83 -5.19
CA GLY A 69 -21.80 34.22 -3.98
C GLY A 69 -22.27 33.04 -3.13
N ILE A 70 -21.38 32.52 -2.30
CA ILE A 70 -21.68 31.63 -1.18
C ILE A 70 -20.90 32.18 0.01
N ARG A 71 -21.62 32.80 0.94
CA ARG A 71 -21.08 33.22 2.23
C ARG A 71 -20.83 31.98 3.10
N ASP A 72 -19.64 31.97 3.68
CA ASP A 72 -19.05 31.07 4.67
C ASP A 72 -19.95 30.07 5.40
N ILE A 73 -19.49 28.82 5.42
CA ILE A 73 -19.77 27.88 6.51
C ILE A 73 -18.45 27.19 6.88
N SER A 74 -17.76 27.75 7.87
CA SER A 74 -16.65 27.09 8.59
C SER A 74 -17.22 26.43 9.85
N PHE A 75 -16.95 25.14 10.05
CA PHE A 75 -17.29 24.42 11.29
C PHE A 75 -16.01 23.94 11.98
N TYR A 76 -15.77 24.40 13.20
CA TYR A 76 -14.79 23.86 14.13
C TYR A 76 -15.49 22.89 15.10
N ILE A 77 -14.93 21.70 15.32
CA ILE A 77 -15.35 20.77 16.39
C ILE A 77 -14.16 20.62 17.33
N THR A 78 -14.39 20.80 18.63
CA THR A 78 -13.32 20.69 19.64
C THR A 78 -13.23 19.28 20.22
N GLU A 79 -12.04 18.89 20.68
CA GLU A 79 -11.75 17.55 21.24
C GLU A 79 -12.65 17.18 22.44
N GLN A 80 -13.19 18.18 23.13
CA GLN A 80 -14.04 18.03 24.30
C GLN A 80 -15.45 17.53 23.96
N GLU A 81 -15.92 17.76 22.73
CA GLU A 81 -17.23 17.30 22.23
C GLU A 81 -17.16 15.86 21.72
N LEU A 82 -15.99 15.43 21.19
CA LEU A 82 -15.76 14.06 20.69
C LEU A 82 -15.65 13.00 21.80
N ARG A 83 -15.27 13.40 23.03
CA ARG A 83 -15.10 12.46 24.16
C ARG A 83 -16.42 12.08 24.85
N LYS A 84 -17.54 12.76 24.57
CA LYS A 84 -18.81 12.54 25.29
C LYS A 84 -19.68 11.40 24.75
N GLU A 85 -19.45 10.92 23.52
CA GLU A 85 -20.30 9.89 22.92
C GLU A 85 -19.63 8.51 22.95
N HIS A 86 -19.99 7.71 23.94
CA HIS A 86 -19.56 6.32 24.11
C HIS A 86 -20.77 5.40 24.18
N SER A 87 -21.22 4.90 23.04
CA SER A 87 -21.79 3.54 22.93
C SER A 87 -21.83 3.07 21.47
N GLY A 88 -21.44 1.82 21.22
CA GLY A 88 -21.52 1.23 19.88
C GLY A 88 -22.95 1.11 19.33
N ARG A 89 -24.00 1.29 20.14
CA ARG A 89 -25.41 1.23 19.70
C ARG A 89 -25.85 2.49 18.94
N GLU A 90 -25.39 3.66 19.34
CA GLU A 90 -25.76 4.93 18.67
C GLU A 90 -25.15 5.03 17.27
N ILE A 91 -23.94 4.52 17.07
CA ILE A 91 -23.28 4.47 15.75
C ILE A 91 -24.11 3.65 14.75
N TRP A 92 -24.66 2.51 15.18
CA TRP A 92 -25.49 1.66 14.30
C TRP A 92 -26.89 2.23 14.06
N SER A 93 -27.50 2.88 15.06
CA SER A 93 -28.74 3.64 14.88
C SER A 93 -28.58 4.73 13.82
N ASN A 94 -27.43 5.40 13.81
CA ASN A 94 -27.10 6.44 12.85
C ASN A 94 -26.81 5.90 11.43
N ILE A 95 -26.14 4.74 11.31
CA ILE A 95 -25.99 4.03 10.02
C ILE A 95 -27.36 3.61 9.48
N HIS A 96 -28.24 3.09 10.32
CA HIS A 96 -29.61 2.74 9.94
C HIS A 96 -30.38 3.96 9.42
N ASN A 97 -30.30 5.10 10.11
CA ASN A 97 -30.94 6.35 9.68
C ASN A 97 -30.38 6.90 8.35
N VAL A 98 -29.07 6.79 8.12
CA VAL A 98 -28.42 7.14 6.85
C VAL A 98 -28.87 6.22 5.72
N LEU A 99 -28.94 4.91 5.97
CA LEU A 99 -29.44 3.91 4.99
C LEU A 99 -30.93 4.11 4.67
N MET A 100 -31.76 4.44 5.67
CA MET A 100 -33.17 4.77 5.49
C MET A 100 -33.35 6.08 4.69
N THR A 101 -32.41 7.02 4.81
CA THR A 101 -32.39 8.26 4.00
C THR A 101 -31.94 7.98 2.56
N LEU A 102 -30.94 7.12 2.35
CA LEU A 102 -30.52 6.66 1.02
C LEU A 102 -31.61 5.84 0.30
N ASN A 103 -32.45 5.11 1.05
CA ASN A 103 -33.59 4.38 0.51
C ASN A 103 -34.65 5.31 -0.15
N LYS A 104 -34.67 6.60 0.19
CA LYS A 104 -35.51 7.63 -0.43
C LYS A 104 -34.87 8.28 -1.66
N MET A 105 -33.64 7.90 -2.05
CA MET A 105 -32.89 8.51 -3.18
C MET A 105 -32.72 7.54 -4.37
N ASN A 106 -32.61 8.13 -5.57
CA ASN A 106 -32.57 7.48 -6.90
C ASN A 106 -31.35 6.52 -7.10
N PRO A 107 -31.36 5.64 -8.14
CA PRO A 107 -30.28 4.73 -8.57
C PRO A 107 -28.84 5.26 -8.60
N ALA A 108 -28.54 6.56 -8.58
CA ALA A 108 -27.19 7.09 -8.42
C ALA A 108 -26.53 6.70 -7.07
N SER A 109 -27.35 6.41 -6.06
CA SER A 109 -26.91 5.96 -4.72
C SER A 109 -26.25 4.56 -4.73
N LEU A 110 -26.47 3.79 -5.79
CA LEU A 110 -25.93 2.43 -5.97
C LEU A 110 -24.41 2.42 -6.12
N THR A 111 -23.85 3.45 -6.77
CA THR A 111 -22.40 3.57 -7.00
C THR A 111 -21.67 3.84 -5.68
N VAL A 112 -22.24 4.71 -4.84
CA VAL A 112 -21.71 5.01 -3.51
C VAL A 112 -21.82 3.78 -2.61
N LEU A 113 -22.94 3.05 -2.64
CA LEU A 113 -23.10 1.82 -1.87
C LEU A 113 -22.12 0.73 -2.32
N LYS A 114 -21.88 0.59 -3.63
CA LYS A 114 -20.88 -0.32 -4.20
C LYS A 114 -19.47 0.04 -3.76
N ASP A 115 -19.09 1.32 -3.80
CA ASP A 115 -17.79 1.80 -3.32
C ASP A 115 -17.61 1.55 -1.82
N ILE A 116 -18.66 1.72 -1.02
CA ILE A 116 -18.64 1.43 0.42
C ILE A 116 -18.45 -0.07 0.66
N ILE A 117 -19.21 -0.94 -0.03
CA ILE A 117 -19.10 -2.40 0.11
C ILE A 117 -17.71 -2.89 -0.36
N LEU A 118 -17.18 -2.34 -1.45
CA LEU A 118 -15.83 -2.67 -1.95
C LEU A 118 -14.74 -2.23 -0.96
N LYS A 119 -14.88 -1.07 -0.30
CA LYS A 119 -13.93 -0.60 0.72
C LYS A 119 -14.02 -1.36 2.04
N LEU A 120 -15.17 -1.98 2.34
CA LEU A 120 -15.41 -2.73 3.58
C LEU A 120 -15.10 -4.23 3.47
N ARG A 121 -14.66 -4.71 2.29
CA ARG A 121 -14.53 -6.12 1.86
C ARG A 121 -13.94 -7.11 2.88
N ASP A 122 -13.17 -6.66 3.87
CA ASP A 122 -12.49 -7.49 4.88
C ASP A 122 -12.96 -7.31 6.33
N SER A 123 -14.25 -7.06 6.57
CA SER A 123 -14.79 -6.99 7.93
C SER A 123 -16.05 -7.84 8.15
N GLN A 124 -16.22 -8.40 9.35
CA GLN A 124 -17.51 -8.90 9.88
C GLN A 124 -18.65 -7.85 9.72
N ASP A 125 -18.30 -6.59 9.50
CA ASP A 125 -19.22 -5.48 9.26
C ASP A 125 -19.92 -5.54 7.88
N VAL A 126 -19.36 -6.23 6.87
CA VAL A 126 -20.04 -6.42 5.56
C VAL A 126 -21.27 -7.30 5.71
N THR A 127 -21.16 -8.40 6.45
CA THR A 127 -22.30 -9.30 6.74
C THR A 127 -23.40 -8.57 7.51
N ARG A 128 -23.02 -7.69 8.44
CA ARG A 128 -23.96 -6.87 9.22
C ARG A 128 -24.60 -5.75 8.39
N LEU A 129 -23.85 -5.14 7.47
CA LEU A 129 -24.36 -4.16 6.51
C LEU A 129 -25.33 -4.81 5.51
N LEU A 130 -24.95 -5.98 4.95
CA LEU A 130 -25.78 -6.73 4.01
C LEU A 130 -27.09 -7.22 4.66
N SER A 131 -27.05 -7.75 5.88
CA SER A 131 -28.26 -8.12 6.63
C SER A 131 -29.13 -6.91 6.99
N THR A 132 -28.54 -5.75 7.27
CA THR A 132 -29.29 -4.50 7.47
C THR A 132 -29.97 -4.04 6.17
N LEU A 133 -29.30 -4.19 5.02
CA LEU A 133 -29.85 -3.88 3.69
C LEU A 133 -30.95 -4.85 3.26
N GLU A 134 -30.83 -6.15 3.57
CA GLU A 134 -31.85 -7.18 3.31
C GLU A 134 -33.16 -6.91 4.09
N ASN A 135 -33.06 -6.32 5.28
CA ASN A 135 -34.23 -5.94 6.09
C ASN A 135 -34.94 -4.65 5.64
N ILE A 136 -34.34 -3.89 4.71
CA ILE A 136 -34.97 -2.69 4.15
C ILE A 136 -35.91 -3.12 3.01
N ASN A 137 -37.22 -3.05 3.27
CA ASN A 137 -38.27 -3.54 2.37
C ASN A 137 -38.51 -2.59 1.17
N SER A 138 -37.52 -2.46 0.27
CA SER A 138 -37.56 -1.52 -0.86
C SER A 138 -37.75 -2.20 -2.23
N PRO A 139 -38.63 -1.68 -3.11
CA PRO A 139 -38.91 -2.27 -4.43
C PRO A 139 -37.69 -2.37 -5.36
N TRP A 140 -36.75 -1.43 -5.31
CA TRP A 140 -35.57 -1.43 -6.19
C TRP A 140 -34.47 -2.40 -5.74
N LEU A 141 -34.42 -2.76 -4.45
CA LEU A 141 -33.56 -3.84 -3.94
C LEU A 141 -34.07 -5.22 -4.38
N LYS A 142 -35.39 -5.40 -4.45
CA LYS A 142 -36.04 -6.67 -4.86
C LYS A 142 -36.01 -6.91 -6.37
N ASN A 143 -35.98 -5.87 -7.19
CA ASN A 143 -36.02 -5.96 -8.66
C ASN A 143 -34.65 -6.20 -9.34
N GLY A 144 -33.63 -6.66 -8.59
CA GLY A 144 -32.43 -7.27 -9.19
C GLY A 144 -31.34 -6.32 -9.71
N ALA A 145 -31.36 -5.02 -9.41
CA ALA A 145 -30.32 -4.08 -9.85
C ALA A 145 -28.96 -4.26 -9.13
N VAL A 146 -28.93 -4.94 -7.98
CA VAL A 146 -27.71 -5.33 -7.26
C VAL A 146 -27.82 -6.81 -6.90
N ASN A 147 -27.04 -7.65 -7.55
CA ASN A 147 -26.92 -9.04 -7.15
C ASN A 147 -26.05 -9.13 -5.89
N LEU A 148 -26.64 -8.89 -4.72
CA LEU A 148 -25.96 -8.90 -3.41
C LEU A 148 -25.27 -10.24 -3.11
N THR A 149 -25.69 -11.33 -3.77
CA THR A 149 -25.04 -12.65 -3.65
C THR A 149 -23.61 -12.68 -4.22
N LYS A 150 -23.24 -11.80 -5.16
CA LYS A 150 -21.84 -11.65 -5.62
C LYS A 150 -20.92 -11.06 -4.54
N PHE A 151 -21.46 -10.31 -3.59
CA PHE A 151 -20.72 -9.76 -2.44
C PHE A 151 -20.68 -10.72 -1.25
N ARG A 152 -21.40 -11.85 -1.34
CA ARG A 152 -21.45 -12.93 -0.35
C ARG A 152 -20.26 -13.90 -0.43
N ASN A 153 -19.15 -13.49 -1.02
CA ASN A 153 -17.91 -14.29 -1.00
C ASN A 153 -17.26 -14.36 0.41
N THR A 154 -18.04 -14.08 1.45
CA THR A 154 -17.74 -14.25 2.87
C THR A 154 -17.87 -15.71 3.33
N ASP A 155 -18.43 -16.60 2.52
CA ASP A 155 -18.61 -18.02 2.88
C ASP A 155 -17.45 -18.93 2.43
N LYS A 156 -16.42 -18.38 1.77
CA LYS A 156 -15.20 -19.14 1.51
C LYS A 156 -14.50 -19.40 2.83
N GLN A 157 -14.31 -20.67 3.15
CA GLN A 157 -13.41 -21.06 4.24
C GLN A 157 -12.03 -20.43 4.01
N ARG A 158 -11.37 -20.00 5.10
CA ARG A 158 -10.00 -19.51 5.01
C ARG A 158 -9.07 -20.60 4.47
N CYS A 159 -8.14 -20.20 3.60
CA CYS A 159 -7.10 -21.10 3.12
C CYS A 159 -6.30 -21.64 4.31
N THR A 160 -5.90 -22.92 4.24
CA THR A 160 -4.95 -23.49 5.19
C THR A 160 -3.61 -22.75 5.08
N ASP A 161 -3.01 -22.36 6.19
CA ASP A 161 -1.71 -21.69 6.24
C ASP A 161 -0.77 -22.43 7.21
N PRO A 162 0.27 -23.15 6.73
CA PRO A 162 0.65 -23.29 5.33
C PRO A 162 -0.31 -24.20 4.52
N PRO A 163 -0.39 -24.03 3.18
CA PRO A 163 -1.05 -24.99 2.31
C PRO A 163 -0.42 -26.39 2.39
N SER A 164 -1.24 -27.43 2.22
CA SER A 164 -0.81 -28.83 2.35
C SER A 164 -0.08 -29.39 1.13
N ASP A 165 -0.22 -28.74 -0.04
CA ASP A 165 0.25 -29.18 -1.36
C ASP A 165 1.58 -28.56 -1.80
N LEU A 166 2.36 -28.02 -0.85
CA LEU A 166 3.69 -27.45 -1.12
C LEU A 166 4.73 -28.55 -1.36
N PHE A 167 5.54 -28.39 -2.41
CA PHE A 167 6.54 -29.39 -2.81
C PHE A 167 7.79 -29.39 -1.91
N GLY A 168 8.10 -28.28 -1.26
CA GLY A 168 9.42 -28.05 -0.67
C GLY A 168 10.39 -27.59 -1.74
N ASN A 169 11.50 -28.33 -1.91
CA ASN A 169 12.53 -27.96 -2.87
C ASN A 169 11.99 -27.95 -4.30
N ILE A 170 12.23 -26.86 -5.01
CA ILE A 170 11.86 -26.66 -6.42
C ILE A 170 13.08 -26.17 -7.20
N ALA A 171 13.23 -26.61 -8.44
CA ALA A 171 14.33 -26.16 -9.28
C ALA A 171 14.07 -24.73 -9.81
N SER A 172 15.06 -23.86 -9.75
CA SER A 172 15.00 -22.56 -10.43
C SER A 172 15.08 -22.75 -11.94
N ASN A 173 14.21 -22.08 -12.69
CA ASN A 173 14.35 -21.95 -14.13
C ASN A 173 14.94 -20.58 -14.48
N LEU A 174 16.24 -20.56 -14.81
CA LEU A 174 16.98 -19.33 -15.14
C LEU A 174 17.03 -19.04 -16.65
N ALA A 175 16.35 -19.84 -17.47
CA ALA A 175 16.31 -19.62 -18.91
C ALA A 175 15.45 -18.41 -19.25
N THR A 176 15.87 -17.65 -20.27
CA THR A 176 15.09 -16.51 -20.79
C THR A 176 13.69 -16.97 -21.19
N VAL A 177 12.68 -16.23 -20.74
CA VAL A 177 11.27 -16.54 -20.98
C VAL A 177 10.69 -15.58 -22.00
N VAL A 178 9.93 -16.10 -22.95
CA VAL A 178 9.16 -15.28 -23.89
C VAL A 178 7.98 -14.67 -23.13
N PRO A 179 7.87 -13.34 -23.00
CA PRO A 179 6.81 -12.69 -22.21
C PRO A 179 5.41 -13.14 -22.60
N LYS A 180 5.14 -13.22 -23.90
CA LYS A 180 3.82 -13.59 -24.41
C LYS A 180 3.40 -15.01 -24.02
N TRP A 181 4.36 -15.94 -24.02
CA TRP A 181 4.11 -17.31 -23.57
C TRP A 181 3.73 -17.33 -22.08
N LEU A 182 4.42 -16.53 -21.27
CA LEU A 182 4.13 -16.43 -19.84
C LEU A 182 2.76 -15.80 -19.58
N GLU A 183 2.41 -14.74 -20.30
CA GLU A 183 1.08 -14.10 -20.24
C GLU A 183 -0.05 -15.09 -20.54
N ASN A 184 0.12 -15.94 -21.57
CA ASN A 184 -0.88 -16.94 -21.97
C ASN A 184 -1.01 -18.09 -20.94
N ASN A 185 0.01 -18.35 -20.12
CA ASN A 185 -0.10 -19.36 -19.05
C ASN A 185 -0.78 -18.81 -17.79
N TYR A 186 -0.89 -17.49 -17.68
CA TYR A 186 -1.42 -16.78 -16.51
C TYR A 186 -2.54 -15.80 -16.93
N GLU A 187 -3.44 -16.24 -17.80
CA GLU A 187 -4.51 -15.41 -18.37
C GLU A 187 -5.44 -14.80 -17.32
N LYS A 188 -5.64 -15.51 -16.21
CA LYS A 188 -6.47 -15.08 -15.07
C LYS A 188 -5.91 -13.88 -14.32
N LEU A 189 -4.62 -13.57 -14.46
CA LEU A 189 -4.04 -12.39 -13.81
C LEU A 189 -4.49 -11.11 -14.52
N GLU A 190 -4.70 -10.04 -13.76
CA GLU A 190 -4.95 -8.71 -14.30
C GLU A 190 -4.25 -7.67 -13.47
N GLY A 191 -3.39 -6.84 -14.09
CA GLY A 191 -2.50 -5.96 -13.34
C GLY A 191 -1.51 -6.74 -12.45
N GLY A 192 -1.26 -8.01 -12.75
CA GLY A 192 -0.52 -8.94 -11.90
C GLY A 192 -1.19 -9.27 -10.57
N HIS A 193 -2.51 -9.11 -10.47
CA HIS A 193 -3.30 -9.53 -9.32
C HIS A 193 -3.81 -10.97 -9.48
N TYR A 194 -3.77 -11.73 -8.40
CA TYR A 194 -4.35 -13.06 -8.28
C TYR A 194 -4.98 -13.25 -6.91
N GLU A 195 -6.14 -13.90 -6.84
CA GLU A 195 -6.84 -14.30 -5.62
C GLU A 195 -7.23 -15.79 -5.74
N PRO A 196 -7.02 -16.62 -4.69
CA PRO A 196 -7.44 -18.02 -4.72
C PRO A 196 -8.95 -18.20 -4.97
N GLU A 197 -9.30 -19.11 -5.87
CA GLU A 197 -10.70 -19.36 -6.25
C GLU A 197 -11.44 -20.21 -5.22
N ASP A 198 -10.74 -21.09 -4.52
CA ASP A 198 -11.28 -22.15 -3.66
C ASP A 198 -11.36 -21.79 -2.17
N CYS A 199 -10.65 -20.76 -1.73
CA CYS A 199 -10.61 -20.34 -0.34
C CYS A 199 -10.33 -18.83 -0.21
N ALA A 200 -10.58 -18.27 0.97
CA ALA A 200 -10.22 -16.89 1.28
C ALA A 200 -8.75 -16.83 1.76
N ALA A 201 -7.89 -16.08 1.08
CA ALA A 201 -6.49 -15.92 1.45
C ALA A 201 -6.35 -15.31 2.85
N VAL A 202 -5.29 -15.69 3.57
CA VAL A 202 -5.05 -15.21 4.96
C VAL A 202 -4.50 -13.80 5.00
N GLU A 203 -3.73 -13.41 3.99
CA GLU A 203 -3.12 -12.07 3.86
C GLU A 203 -3.11 -11.66 2.38
N LYS A 204 -3.34 -10.37 2.12
CA LYS A 204 -3.16 -9.74 0.81
C LYS A 204 -1.76 -9.12 0.68
N LEU A 205 -1.00 -9.53 -0.33
CA LEU A 205 0.40 -9.16 -0.53
C LEU A 205 0.59 -8.11 -1.64
N ALA A 206 1.37 -7.07 -1.36
CA ALA A 206 1.99 -6.23 -2.38
C ALA A 206 3.43 -6.70 -2.59
N ILE A 207 3.74 -7.24 -3.77
CA ILE A 207 5.10 -7.61 -4.15
C ILE A 207 5.72 -6.41 -4.89
N ILE A 208 6.66 -5.71 -4.25
CA ILE A 208 7.29 -4.50 -4.78
C ILE A 208 8.67 -4.83 -5.35
N ILE A 209 8.83 -4.66 -6.66
CA ILE A 209 10.07 -4.95 -7.40
C ILE A 209 10.68 -3.62 -7.89
N PRO A 210 11.84 -3.19 -7.38
CA PRO A 210 12.53 -2.01 -7.84
C PRO A 210 13.24 -2.36 -9.15
N TYR A 211 13.07 -1.52 -10.17
CA TYR A 211 13.39 -1.95 -11.53
C TYR A 211 14.01 -0.83 -12.37
N ARG A 212 14.95 -1.22 -13.24
CA ARG A 212 15.44 -0.40 -14.35
C ARG A 212 16.18 -1.29 -15.34
N ASN A 213 15.71 -1.36 -16.60
CA ASN A 213 16.40 -2.06 -17.70
C ASN A 213 16.82 -3.51 -17.39
N ARG A 214 15.94 -4.32 -16.77
CA ARG A 214 16.19 -5.72 -16.40
C ARG A 214 15.11 -6.66 -16.97
N HIS A 215 14.72 -6.44 -18.23
CA HIS A 215 13.53 -7.07 -18.82
C HIS A 215 13.59 -8.61 -18.79
N SER A 216 14.72 -9.22 -19.16
CA SER A 216 14.88 -10.68 -19.09
C SER A 216 14.76 -11.21 -17.66
N HIS A 217 15.35 -10.50 -16.68
CA HIS A 217 15.34 -10.93 -15.29
C HIS A 217 13.94 -10.87 -14.70
N LEU A 218 13.17 -9.83 -15.02
CA LEU A 218 11.78 -9.72 -14.58
C LEU A 218 10.96 -10.93 -15.05
N HIS A 219 11.09 -11.32 -16.31
CA HIS A 219 10.31 -12.45 -16.84
C HIS A 219 10.81 -13.81 -16.32
N ILE A 220 12.11 -13.96 -16.08
CA ILE A 220 12.66 -15.12 -15.36
C ILE A 220 12.07 -15.16 -13.93
N LEU A 221 12.08 -14.06 -13.20
CA LEU A 221 11.50 -13.98 -11.87
C LEU A 221 10.02 -14.34 -11.87
N LEU A 222 9.21 -13.72 -12.73
CA LEU A 222 7.78 -13.98 -12.81
C LEU A 222 7.47 -15.44 -13.12
N ASN A 223 8.24 -16.06 -14.02
CA ASN A 223 8.10 -17.48 -14.36
C ASN A 223 8.32 -18.42 -13.17
N ASN A 224 9.18 -18.04 -12.22
CA ASN A 224 9.44 -18.83 -11.01
C ASN A 224 8.52 -18.44 -9.84
N LEU A 225 8.22 -17.15 -9.68
CA LEU A 225 7.50 -16.61 -8.52
C LEU A 225 5.99 -16.86 -8.60
N LEU A 226 5.38 -16.71 -9.77
CA LEU A 226 3.93 -16.88 -9.95
C LEU A 226 3.43 -18.27 -9.51
N PRO A 227 4.03 -19.40 -9.96
CA PRO A 227 3.61 -20.72 -9.50
C PRO A 227 3.71 -20.87 -7.98
N VAL A 228 4.74 -20.27 -7.36
CA VAL A 228 4.96 -20.35 -5.91
C VAL A 228 3.87 -19.60 -5.16
N LEU A 229 3.60 -18.34 -5.51
CA LEU A 229 2.59 -17.52 -4.82
C LEU A 229 1.18 -18.13 -4.94
N ILE A 230 0.86 -18.70 -6.11
CA ILE A 230 -0.41 -19.39 -6.37
C ILE A 230 -0.53 -20.65 -5.50
N ARG A 231 0.50 -21.52 -5.46
CA ARG A 231 0.52 -22.70 -4.56
C ARG A 231 0.48 -22.32 -3.08
N GLN A 232 1.10 -21.20 -2.71
CA GLN A 232 1.06 -20.67 -1.35
C GLN A 232 -0.30 -20.04 -0.98
N LYS A 233 -1.30 -20.08 -1.88
CA LYS A 233 -2.66 -19.57 -1.72
C LYS A 233 -2.68 -18.10 -1.25
N ARG A 234 -1.82 -17.27 -1.86
CA ARG A 234 -1.75 -15.83 -1.55
C ARG A 234 -2.70 -15.05 -2.45
N ASP A 235 -3.39 -14.08 -1.87
CA ASP A 235 -3.92 -12.94 -2.62
C ASP A 235 -2.75 -11.98 -2.80
N PHE A 236 -2.34 -11.70 -4.03
CA PHE A 236 -1.17 -10.87 -4.28
C PHE A 236 -1.33 -10.00 -5.50
N ARG A 237 -0.66 -8.85 -5.49
CA ARG A 237 -0.40 -8.04 -6.69
C ARG A 237 1.08 -7.75 -6.84
N ILE A 238 1.60 -7.90 -8.06
CA ILE A 238 2.99 -7.59 -8.38
C ILE A 238 3.09 -6.16 -8.92
N PHE A 239 3.98 -5.37 -8.32
CA PHE A 239 4.28 -3.99 -8.70
C PHE A 239 5.73 -3.89 -9.16
N VAL A 240 5.92 -3.44 -10.40
CA VAL A 240 7.24 -3.15 -10.96
C VAL A 240 7.41 -1.64 -10.95
N ILE A 241 8.30 -1.16 -10.08
CA ILE A 241 8.56 0.28 -9.89
C ILE A 241 9.80 0.65 -10.70
N GLU A 242 9.58 1.22 -11.88
CA GLU A 242 10.64 1.54 -12.81
C GLU A 242 11.17 2.96 -12.65
N GLN A 243 12.46 3.08 -12.33
CA GLN A 243 13.13 4.38 -12.27
C GLN A 243 13.61 4.83 -13.65
N ALA A 244 13.08 5.96 -14.12
CA ALA A 244 13.55 6.60 -15.35
C ALA A 244 15.01 7.10 -15.21
N PRO A 245 15.84 6.99 -16.27
CA PRO A 245 17.13 7.66 -16.35
C PRO A 245 16.97 9.20 -16.40
N PRO A 246 18.04 10.00 -16.17
CA PRO A 246 19.45 9.61 -16.00
C PRO A 246 19.89 9.42 -14.55
N THR A 247 19.01 9.69 -13.57
CA THR A 247 19.35 9.65 -12.14
C THR A 247 19.89 8.28 -11.74
N THR A 248 20.94 8.25 -10.92
CA THR A 248 21.50 7.01 -10.36
C THR A 248 20.42 6.18 -9.67
N PHE A 249 20.47 4.86 -9.81
CA PHE A 249 19.44 3.97 -9.25
C PHE A 249 19.35 4.12 -7.73
N ASN A 250 18.13 4.15 -7.20
CA ASN A 250 17.88 4.28 -5.77
C ASN A 250 16.87 3.22 -5.31
N ARG A 251 17.40 2.05 -4.94
CA ARG A 251 16.61 0.86 -4.56
C ARG A 251 15.68 1.11 -3.37
N GLY A 252 16.22 1.69 -2.29
CA GLY A 252 15.45 1.97 -1.07
C GLY A 252 14.28 2.92 -1.33
N MET A 253 14.50 3.97 -2.13
CA MET A 253 13.44 4.91 -2.49
C MET A 253 12.37 4.27 -3.38
N LEU A 254 12.73 3.37 -4.31
CA LEU A 254 11.74 2.65 -5.12
C LEU A 254 10.86 1.72 -4.28
N PHE A 255 11.36 1.18 -3.16
CA PHE A 255 10.52 0.49 -2.18
C PHE A 255 9.52 1.42 -1.51
N ASN A 256 9.96 2.61 -1.07
CA ASN A 256 9.05 3.62 -0.51
C ASN A 256 7.96 4.01 -1.51
N ILE A 257 8.35 4.29 -2.76
CA ILE A 257 7.43 4.62 -3.85
C ILE A 257 6.43 3.49 -4.07
N GLY A 258 6.91 2.26 -4.20
CA GLY A 258 6.02 1.10 -4.42
C GLY A 258 5.04 0.87 -3.27
N TYR A 259 5.48 1.07 -2.03
CA TYR A 259 4.59 1.05 -0.87
C TYR A 259 3.48 2.11 -0.98
N LEU A 260 3.84 3.36 -1.29
CA LEU A 260 2.90 4.48 -1.40
C LEU A 260 1.91 4.29 -2.57
N GLU A 261 2.39 3.88 -3.74
CA GLU A 261 1.53 3.72 -4.91
C GLU A 261 0.64 2.46 -4.82
N ALA A 262 1.14 1.37 -4.24
CA ALA A 262 0.33 0.17 -4.02
C ALA A 262 -0.90 0.47 -3.14
N LEU A 263 -0.73 1.29 -2.08
CA LEU A 263 -1.83 1.68 -1.20
C LEU A 263 -2.89 2.58 -1.84
N LYS A 264 -2.60 3.18 -3.01
CA LYS A 264 -3.63 3.88 -3.81
C LYS A 264 -4.50 2.93 -4.62
N ILE A 265 -4.01 1.72 -4.86
CA ILE A 265 -4.65 0.72 -5.72
C ILE A 265 -5.49 -0.25 -4.88
N ASP A 266 -4.97 -0.73 -3.75
CA ASP A 266 -5.71 -1.65 -2.88
C ASP A 266 -5.17 -1.61 -1.43
N ASN A 267 -5.89 -2.26 -0.53
CA ASN A 267 -5.61 -2.37 0.89
C ASN A 267 -4.75 -3.62 1.19
N PHE A 268 -3.42 -3.52 1.03
CA PHE A 268 -2.47 -4.63 1.25
C PHE A 268 -2.05 -4.82 2.72
N ASP A 269 -2.09 -6.04 3.24
CA ASP A 269 -1.69 -6.35 4.62
C ASP A 269 -0.17 -6.42 4.77
N CYS A 270 0.47 -6.99 3.74
CA CYS A 270 1.88 -7.36 3.75
C CYS A 270 2.59 -6.85 2.50
N PHE A 271 3.78 -6.29 2.70
CA PHE A 271 4.64 -5.78 1.64
C PHE A 271 5.88 -6.65 1.54
N ILE A 272 6.09 -7.26 0.37
CA ILE A 272 7.29 -8.02 0.04
C ILE A 272 8.14 -7.17 -0.89
N PHE A 273 9.26 -6.69 -0.38
CA PHE A 273 10.24 -5.92 -1.14
C PHE A 273 11.26 -6.88 -1.74
N HIS A 274 11.33 -6.94 -3.06
CA HIS A 274 11.90 -8.08 -3.77
C HIS A 274 12.86 -7.66 -4.88
N ASP A 275 14.12 -8.09 -4.79
CA ASP A 275 15.09 -7.90 -5.87
C ASP A 275 14.72 -8.73 -7.10
N VAL A 276 14.87 -8.15 -8.30
CA VAL A 276 14.41 -8.78 -9.55
C VAL A 276 15.20 -10.04 -9.93
N ASP A 277 16.36 -10.26 -9.32
CA ASP A 277 17.31 -11.33 -9.63
C ASP A 277 17.34 -12.47 -8.59
N MET A 278 16.41 -12.47 -7.62
CA MET A 278 16.38 -13.46 -6.54
C MET A 278 15.27 -14.50 -6.75
N ILE A 279 15.62 -15.76 -6.98
CA ILE A 279 14.66 -16.84 -7.25
C ILE A 279 14.54 -17.76 -6.05
N LEU A 280 13.36 -17.88 -5.46
CA LEU A 280 13.11 -18.82 -4.36
C LEU A 280 13.17 -20.27 -4.87
N VAL A 281 13.91 -21.15 -4.19
CA VAL A 281 14.07 -22.56 -4.58
C VAL A 281 13.46 -23.56 -3.58
N ASN A 282 12.63 -23.08 -2.66
CA ASN A 282 11.83 -23.93 -1.78
C ASN A 282 10.50 -23.26 -1.44
N ASP A 283 9.38 -23.80 -1.92
CA ASP A 283 8.05 -23.19 -1.77
C ASP A 283 7.44 -23.33 -0.37
N LYS A 284 8.11 -24.02 0.57
CA LYS A 284 7.82 -23.93 2.02
C LYS A 284 8.33 -22.63 2.65
N CYS A 285 9.13 -21.84 1.92
CA CYS A 285 9.45 -20.46 2.29
C CYS A 285 8.26 -19.56 1.95
N ILE A 286 7.27 -19.52 2.85
CA ILE A 286 6.01 -18.83 2.61
C ILE A 286 6.23 -17.32 2.52
N TYR A 287 5.83 -16.72 1.40
CA TYR A 287 5.75 -15.27 1.24
C TYR A 287 4.60 -14.76 2.11
N LYS A 288 4.96 -14.29 3.30
CA LYS A 288 4.03 -13.71 4.27
C LYS A 288 4.74 -12.84 5.27
N CYS A 289 3.96 -11.98 5.90
CA CYS A 289 4.46 -11.15 6.98
C CYS A 289 4.41 -11.91 8.31
N ALA A 290 4.97 -11.29 9.34
CA ALA A 290 5.00 -11.83 10.69
C ALA A 290 5.05 -10.68 11.69
N LYS A 291 4.96 -11.01 12.99
CA LYS A 291 5.09 -10.03 14.08
C LYS A 291 6.41 -9.24 14.05
N ASN A 292 7.44 -9.81 13.45
CA ASN A 292 8.75 -9.19 13.23
C ASN A 292 9.04 -9.16 11.72
N PRO A 293 9.72 -8.12 11.20
CA PRO A 293 10.15 -8.07 9.82
C PRO A 293 10.98 -9.30 9.45
N ARG A 294 10.69 -9.85 8.28
CA ARG A 294 11.28 -11.10 7.83
C ARG A 294 12.27 -10.83 6.73
N HIS A 295 13.47 -11.36 6.88
CA HIS A 295 14.41 -11.52 5.80
C HIS A 295 14.20 -12.90 5.19
N MET A 296 13.76 -12.95 3.94
CA MET A 296 13.36 -14.20 3.30
C MET A 296 14.57 -15.06 2.93
N PRO A 297 15.68 -14.51 2.37
CA PRO A 297 16.89 -15.29 2.08
C PRO A 297 17.68 -15.64 3.35
N ALA A 298 17.63 -16.90 3.75
CA ALA A 298 18.53 -17.47 4.73
C ALA A 298 19.83 -18.00 4.10
N ALA A 299 19.81 -18.34 2.82
CA ALA A 299 20.92 -18.86 2.04
C ALA A 299 20.82 -18.44 0.57
N ILE A 300 21.92 -17.93 -0.01
CA ILE A 300 21.93 -17.36 -1.37
C ILE A 300 23.00 -18.03 -2.23
N SER A 301 22.65 -18.51 -3.43
CA SER A 301 23.58 -19.25 -4.30
C SER A 301 24.83 -18.46 -4.69
N LYS A 302 24.71 -17.14 -4.89
CA LYS A 302 25.84 -16.20 -5.11
C LYS A 302 26.91 -16.30 -4.01
N TRP A 303 26.51 -16.65 -2.80
CA TRP A 303 27.39 -16.83 -1.64
C TRP A 303 27.52 -18.31 -1.24
N LYS A 304 27.44 -19.23 -2.21
CA LYS A 304 27.50 -20.68 -2.01
C LYS A 304 26.49 -21.18 -0.97
N TYR A 305 25.27 -20.62 -1.01
CA TYR A 305 24.21 -20.86 -0.03
C TYR A 305 24.56 -20.47 1.42
N GLY A 306 25.52 -19.56 1.59
CA GLY A 306 25.70 -18.77 2.80
C GLY A 306 25.07 -17.39 2.68
N LEU A 307 25.47 -16.50 3.58
CA LEU A 307 25.18 -15.06 3.56
C LEU A 307 26.50 -14.29 3.58
N PRO A 308 26.57 -13.08 3.00
CA PRO A 308 27.80 -12.30 3.00
C PRO A 308 28.25 -11.92 4.43
N TYR A 309 27.30 -11.77 5.36
CA TYR A 309 27.54 -11.58 6.79
C TYR A 309 26.26 -11.90 7.59
N LYS A 310 26.41 -12.15 8.90
CA LYS A 310 25.32 -12.63 9.79
C LYS A 310 24.06 -11.75 9.77
N LEU A 311 24.28 -10.43 9.71
CA LEU A 311 23.23 -9.42 9.80
C LEU A 311 22.73 -8.92 8.44
N TYR A 312 23.08 -9.59 7.34
CA TYR A 312 22.61 -9.23 6.00
C TYR A 312 21.07 -9.15 5.91
N PHE A 313 20.54 -8.09 5.30
CA PHE A 313 19.10 -7.81 5.20
C PHE A 313 18.68 -7.36 3.78
N GLY A 314 19.47 -7.71 2.77
CA GLY A 314 19.21 -7.43 1.36
C GLY A 314 18.41 -8.54 0.65
N GLY A 315 18.26 -8.44 -0.68
CA GLY A 315 17.53 -9.44 -1.46
C GLY A 315 16.01 -9.29 -1.34
N VAL A 316 15.40 -10.05 -0.44
CA VAL A 316 13.94 -10.10 -0.28
C VAL A 316 13.56 -9.95 1.20
N VAL A 317 12.74 -8.95 1.52
CA VAL A 317 12.28 -8.68 2.89
C VAL A 317 10.78 -8.44 2.95
N ALA A 318 10.15 -8.85 4.05
CA ALA A 318 8.71 -8.70 4.28
C ALA A 318 8.44 -7.84 5.51
N PHE A 319 7.55 -6.87 5.33
CA PHE A 319 7.05 -5.99 6.38
C PHE A 319 5.53 -5.93 6.30
N THR A 320 4.85 -6.03 7.43
CA THR A 320 3.44 -5.62 7.49
C THR A 320 3.35 -4.14 7.11
N ARG A 321 2.17 -3.72 6.65
CA ARG A 321 1.89 -2.30 6.38
C ARG A 321 2.37 -1.40 7.52
N GLU A 322 1.99 -1.76 8.74
CA GLU A 322 2.24 -0.96 9.91
C GLU A 322 3.72 -0.95 10.31
N GLN A 323 4.41 -2.09 10.23
CA GLN A 323 5.86 -2.14 10.50
C GLN A 323 6.62 -1.20 9.57
N PHE A 324 6.35 -1.23 8.25
CA PHE A 324 7.06 -0.39 7.30
C PHE A 324 6.77 1.11 7.52
N ARG A 325 5.51 1.44 7.83
CA ARG A 325 5.09 2.81 8.15
C ARG A 325 5.77 3.35 9.41
N ILE A 326 5.76 2.60 10.50
CA ILE A 326 6.31 3.02 11.80
C ILE A 326 7.81 3.29 11.70
N ILE A 327 8.56 2.45 10.98
CA ILE A 327 10.01 2.64 10.84
C ILE A 327 10.37 3.77 9.86
N ASN A 328 9.38 4.49 9.33
CA ASN A 328 9.54 5.51 8.29
C ASN A 328 10.19 4.95 7.01
N GLY A 329 9.83 3.73 6.61
CA GLY A 329 10.32 3.06 5.40
C GLY A 329 11.85 3.02 5.27
N CYS A 330 12.33 2.97 4.02
CA CYS A 330 13.74 3.02 3.66
C CYS A 330 14.29 4.46 3.70
N SER A 331 15.61 4.62 3.82
CA SER A 331 16.29 5.88 3.52
C SER A 331 16.15 6.24 2.03
N ASN A 332 15.93 7.52 1.73
CA ASN A 332 15.90 8.01 0.35
C ASN A 332 17.29 8.41 -0.18
N LEU A 333 18.34 8.36 0.64
CA LEU A 333 19.65 8.96 0.33
C LEU A 333 20.65 8.01 -0.35
N TYR A 334 20.27 6.74 -0.58
CA TYR A 334 21.13 5.74 -1.21
C TYR A 334 21.02 5.76 -2.74
N PHE A 335 21.62 6.78 -3.35
CA PHE A 335 21.86 6.80 -4.80
C PHE A 335 23.12 5.99 -5.13
N GLY A 336 22.95 4.86 -5.82
CA GLY A 336 24.02 3.92 -6.13
C GLY A 336 24.02 2.70 -5.19
N TRP A 337 25.03 1.85 -5.32
CA TRP A 337 25.06 0.56 -4.66
C TRP A 337 25.58 0.61 -3.21
N GLY A 338 24.80 0.03 -2.30
CA GLY A 338 25.23 -0.52 -1.02
C GLY A 338 24.83 0.30 0.21
N GLY A 339 24.46 -0.41 1.28
CA GLY A 339 24.22 0.11 2.64
C GLY A 339 22.77 0.46 2.95
N GLU A 340 21.88 0.48 1.97
CA GLU A 340 20.47 0.82 2.17
C GLU A 340 19.70 -0.28 2.92
N ASP A 341 20.10 -1.53 2.74
CA ASP A 341 19.58 -2.70 3.44
C ASP A 341 20.05 -2.75 4.90
N ASP A 342 21.30 -2.37 5.15
CA ASP A 342 21.84 -2.20 6.50
C ASP A 342 21.17 -1.03 7.25
N ASP A 343 20.90 0.09 6.57
CA ASP A 343 20.11 1.20 7.12
C ASP A 343 18.69 0.73 7.46
N LEU A 344 17.99 0.07 6.53
CA LEU A 344 16.65 -0.48 6.78
C LEU A 344 16.63 -1.44 7.98
N ARG A 345 17.68 -2.25 8.15
CA ARG A 345 17.85 -3.11 9.33
C ARG A 345 18.03 -2.30 10.61
N ALA A 346 18.87 -1.27 10.60
CA ALA A 346 19.06 -0.40 11.75
C ALA A 346 17.74 0.31 12.14
N ARG A 347 16.96 0.74 11.15
CA ARG A 347 15.64 1.35 11.33
C ARG A 347 14.66 0.46 12.06
N MET A 348 14.57 -0.83 11.66
CA MET A 348 13.68 -1.76 12.36
C MET A 348 14.15 -2.05 13.79
N TYR A 349 15.46 -2.16 14.02
CA TYR A 349 16.02 -2.41 15.34
C TYR A 349 15.78 -1.24 16.31
N LYS A 350 15.82 0.00 15.82
CA LYS A 350 15.49 1.19 16.63
C LYS A 350 14.06 1.13 17.21
N PHE A 351 13.13 0.51 16.49
CA PHE A 351 11.74 0.32 16.92
C PHE A 351 11.50 -0.99 17.68
N GLY A 352 12.56 -1.67 18.12
CA GLY A 352 12.46 -2.89 18.94
C GLY A 352 12.09 -4.15 18.16
N TYR A 353 11.97 -4.07 16.83
CA TYR A 353 11.78 -5.25 16.01
C TYR A 353 13.06 -6.09 15.95
N LYS A 354 12.89 -7.38 15.63
CA LYS A 354 13.97 -8.31 15.38
C LYS A 354 13.91 -8.80 13.94
N MET A 355 15.06 -9.12 13.36
CA MET A 355 15.11 -9.79 12.07
C MET A 355 14.79 -11.27 12.28
N ILE A 356 13.81 -11.81 11.57
CA ILE A 356 13.55 -13.25 11.53
C ILE A 356 13.82 -13.81 10.14
N ARG A 357 14.18 -15.10 10.08
CA ARG A 357 14.41 -15.85 8.83
C ARG A 357 13.68 -17.19 8.90
N TYR A 358 13.46 -17.80 7.74
CA TYR A 358 13.21 -19.23 7.68
C TYR A 358 14.48 -20.04 7.99
N PRO A 359 14.37 -21.32 8.36
CA PRO A 359 15.50 -22.25 8.38
C PRO A 359 16.30 -22.21 7.07
N VAL A 360 17.60 -22.50 7.14
CA VAL A 360 18.55 -22.35 6.02
C VAL A 360 18.20 -23.25 4.83
N ASP A 361 17.61 -24.42 5.08
CA ASP A 361 17.12 -25.37 4.07
C ASP A 361 15.83 -24.91 3.39
N ILE A 362 15.06 -24.02 4.03
CA ILE A 362 13.80 -23.46 3.53
C ILE A 362 14.03 -22.11 2.84
N GLY A 363 14.73 -21.17 3.49
CA GLY A 363 14.97 -19.81 2.97
C GLY A 363 16.07 -19.75 1.90
N ARG A 364 16.08 -20.68 0.94
CA ARG A 364 17.12 -20.75 -0.10
C ARG A 364 16.71 -19.98 -1.35
N TYR A 365 17.64 -19.19 -1.86
CA TYR A 365 17.47 -18.41 -3.07
C TYR A 365 18.63 -18.63 -4.04
N ASP A 366 18.29 -18.76 -5.32
CA ASP A 366 19.24 -18.67 -6.42
C ASP A 366 19.29 -17.22 -6.95
N THR A 367 20.45 -16.78 -7.41
CA THR A 367 20.62 -15.46 -8.02
C THR A 367 20.74 -15.60 -9.54
N ILE A 368 19.97 -14.84 -10.31
CA ILE A 368 20.15 -14.73 -11.76
C ILE A 368 21.52 -14.10 -12.03
N PRO A 369 22.44 -14.76 -12.76
CA PRO A 369 23.76 -14.20 -13.02
C PRO A 369 23.70 -12.91 -13.85
N HIS A 370 24.43 -11.88 -13.42
CA HIS A 370 24.55 -10.63 -14.18
C HIS A 370 25.90 -9.94 -13.91
N ALA A 371 26.37 -9.16 -14.88
CA ALA A 371 27.49 -8.24 -14.67
C ALA A 371 27.06 -7.06 -13.78
N PRO A 372 28.00 -6.35 -13.13
CA PRO A 372 27.67 -5.13 -12.40
C PRO A 372 26.85 -4.15 -13.25
N ASP A 373 25.80 -3.58 -12.68
CA ASP A 373 24.90 -2.67 -13.40
C ASP A 373 25.62 -1.38 -13.78
N ARG A 374 25.60 -1.06 -15.08
CA ARG A 374 26.08 0.23 -15.57
C ARG A 374 25.26 1.36 -14.95
N GLY A 375 25.93 2.35 -14.36
CA GLY A 375 25.27 3.48 -13.68
C GLY A 375 24.71 3.17 -12.29
N ASN A 376 25.16 2.07 -11.66
CA ASN A 376 24.90 1.75 -10.25
C ASN A 376 26.20 1.53 -9.47
N SER A 377 27.16 2.43 -9.65
CA SER A 377 28.44 2.38 -8.93
C SER A 377 28.22 2.43 -7.41
N PRO A 378 29.16 1.89 -6.62
CA PRO A 378 29.27 2.13 -5.18
C PRO A 378 28.89 3.55 -4.77
N ASN A 379 27.90 3.69 -3.88
CA ASN A 379 27.62 4.99 -3.27
C ASN A 379 28.83 5.39 -2.40
N PRO A 380 29.50 6.52 -2.68
CA PRO A 380 30.72 6.92 -1.97
C PRO A 380 30.45 7.31 -0.51
N ASP A 381 29.22 7.70 -0.18
CA ASP A 381 28.78 8.16 1.13
C ASP A 381 28.13 7.03 1.96
N ARG A 382 28.00 5.81 1.42
CA ARG A 382 27.26 4.70 2.06
C ARG A 382 27.66 4.40 3.49
N MET A 383 28.96 4.45 3.82
CA MET A 383 29.43 4.12 5.17
C MET A 383 29.02 5.20 6.17
N LYS A 384 29.07 6.48 5.76
CA LYS A 384 28.59 7.60 6.59
C LYS A 384 27.09 7.48 6.82
N LEU A 385 26.33 7.21 5.74
CA LEU A 385 24.89 7.02 5.79
C LEU A 385 24.49 5.86 6.71
N VAL A 386 25.15 4.71 6.61
CA VAL A 386 24.87 3.55 7.49
C VAL A 386 25.13 3.91 8.96
N ASN A 387 26.26 4.58 9.24
CA ASN A 387 26.62 4.96 10.60
C ASN A 387 25.64 5.98 11.21
N SER A 388 25.11 6.92 10.41
CA SER A 388 24.18 7.92 10.91
C SER A 388 22.72 7.50 10.90
N SER A 389 22.36 6.37 10.26
CA SER A 389 20.97 5.88 10.11
C SER A 389 20.08 6.04 11.35
N PRO A 390 20.50 5.64 12.58
CA PRO A 390 19.67 5.78 13.77
C PRO A 390 19.26 7.23 14.08
N GLY A 391 20.13 8.21 13.80
CA GLY A 391 19.84 9.63 13.98
C GLY A 391 18.98 10.21 12.86
N ARG A 392 19.08 9.68 11.64
CA ARG A 392 18.39 10.22 10.45
C ARG A 392 16.97 9.73 10.24
N GLN A 393 16.64 8.54 10.74
CA GLN A 393 15.39 7.84 10.46
C GLN A 393 14.10 8.66 10.67
N ASN A 394 14.05 9.53 11.69
CA ASN A 394 12.85 10.34 11.96
C ASN A 394 12.70 11.53 11.02
N ALA A 395 13.82 11.97 10.43
CA ALA A 395 13.90 13.18 9.65
C ALA A 395 13.84 12.91 8.14
N GLU A 396 14.24 11.72 7.69
CA GLU A 396 14.07 11.30 6.31
C GLU A 396 13.69 9.82 6.16
N GLY A 397 12.88 9.53 5.15
CA GLY A 397 12.39 8.21 4.82
C GLY A 397 11.08 8.28 4.05
N LEU A 398 10.14 7.40 4.35
CA LEU A 398 8.83 7.33 3.69
C LEU A 398 8.08 8.68 3.67
N ASN A 399 8.14 9.43 4.77
CA ASN A 399 7.49 10.74 4.90
C ASN A 399 8.11 11.87 4.06
N THR A 400 9.33 11.70 3.54
CA THR A 400 10.04 12.68 2.71
C THR A 400 10.29 12.19 1.30
N THR A 401 9.72 11.06 0.88
CA THR A 401 9.91 10.50 -0.46
C THR A 401 9.33 11.42 -1.55
N LYS A 402 10.20 12.04 -2.36
CA LYS A 402 9.87 12.99 -3.44
C LYS A 402 10.04 12.38 -4.83
N PHE A 403 8.98 12.20 -5.59
CA PHE A 403 9.02 11.58 -6.92
C PHE A 403 7.85 12.04 -7.79
N ILE A 404 7.95 11.77 -9.09
CA ILE A 404 6.89 12.03 -10.07
C ILE A 404 6.55 10.70 -10.75
N VAL A 405 5.28 10.30 -10.71
CA VAL A 405 4.78 9.19 -11.53
C VAL A 405 4.63 9.69 -12.97
N THR A 406 5.35 9.06 -13.90
CA THR A 406 5.28 9.39 -15.33
C THR A 406 4.31 8.47 -16.09
N GLY A 407 4.00 7.30 -15.54
CA GLY A 407 3.08 6.34 -16.14
C GLY A 407 2.66 5.27 -15.16
N THR A 408 1.44 4.75 -15.32
CA THR A 408 0.93 3.58 -14.60
C THR A 408 0.16 2.71 -15.58
N GLU A 409 0.61 1.47 -15.76
CA GLU A 409 0.02 0.52 -16.69
C GLU A 409 -0.28 -0.81 -15.99
N PHE A 410 -1.53 -1.27 -16.08
CA PHE A 410 -1.93 -2.59 -15.59
C PHE A 410 -1.66 -3.63 -16.67
N LYS A 411 -0.43 -4.16 -16.71
CA LYS A 411 -0.07 -5.28 -17.60
C LYS A 411 -0.72 -6.57 -17.09
N ARG A 412 -0.73 -7.62 -17.92
CA ARG A 412 -1.25 -8.94 -17.56
C ARG A 412 -0.62 -9.47 -16.27
N LEU A 413 0.71 -9.53 -16.24
CA LEU A 413 1.48 -10.18 -15.17
C LEU A 413 1.89 -9.27 -14.01
N TYR A 414 1.82 -7.94 -14.17
CA TYR A 414 2.25 -6.97 -13.16
C TYR A 414 1.61 -5.60 -13.40
N THR A 415 1.55 -4.78 -12.35
CA THR A 415 1.27 -3.34 -12.44
C THR A 415 2.60 -2.61 -12.61
N TRP A 416 2.78 -1.93 -13.73
CA TRP A 416 4.00 -1.21 -14.06
C TRP A 416 3.85 0.26 -13.72
N ILE A 417 4.70 0.77 -12.83
CA ILE A 417 4.67 2.16 -12.39
C ILE A 417 6.02 2.78 -12.73
N GLN A 418 6.00 3.73 -13.66
CA GLN A 418 7.18 4.44 -14.09
C GLN A 418 7.30 5.73 -13.29
N VAL A 419 8.48 5.97 -12.72
CA VAL A 419 8.74 7.13 -11.88
C VAL A 419 10.02 7.85 -12.26
N ARG A 420 9.98 9.17 -12.09
CA ARG A 420 11.14 10.06 -12.20
C ARG A 420 11.53 10.56 -10.81
N ILE A 421 12.81 10.48 -10.51
CA ILE A 421 13.41 10.93 -9.26
C ILE A 421 14.41 12.05 -9.58
N ASN A 422 14.26 13.19 -8.92
CA ASN A 422 15.22 14.29 -8.97
C ASN A 422 16.14 14.23 -7.74
N MET A 423 17.42 13.94 -7.95
CA MET A 423 18.39 13.84 -6.86
C MET A 423 18.50 15.13 -6.06
N THR A 424 18.49 16.30 -6.72
CA THR A 424 18.60 17.60 -6.05
C THR A 424 17.40 17.85 -5.13
N GLU A 425 16.19 17.53 -5.57
CA GLU A 425 14.98 17.65 -4.74
C GLU A 425 14.99 16.69 -3.54
N VAL A 426 15.47 15.46 -3.74
CA VAL A 426 15.62 14.50 -2.63
C VAL A 426 16.63 15.01 -1.62
N LEU A 427 17.78 15.50 -2.07
CA LEU A 427 18.84 16.01 -1.18
C LEU A 427 18.40 17.26 -0.41
N GLN A 428 17.48 18.08 -0.95
CA GLN A 428 16.89 19.21 -0.22
C GLN A 428 16.04 18.78 1.00
N THR A 429 15.56 17.54 1.03
CA THR A 429 14.87 16.99 2.21
C THR A 429 15.84 16.51 3.29
N THR A 430 17.13 16.50 3.01
CA THR A 430 18.16 16.09 3.98
C THR A 430 18.27 17.15 5.09
N PRO A 431 18.15 16.77 6.36
CA PRO A 431 18.36 17.68 7.49
C PRO A 431 19.74 18.35 7.44
N LYS A 432 19.80 19.62 7.86
CA LYS A 432 21.02 20.44 7.77
C LYS A 432 22.20 19.79 8.47
N GLU A 433 21.99 19.21 9.64
CA GLU A 433 23.01 18.50 10.41
C GLU A 433 23.57 17.26 9.70
N MET A 434 22.90 16.73 8.67
CA MET A 434 23.30 15.53 7.92
C MET A 434 23.91 15.83 6.55
N LEU A 435 24.03 17.10 6.15
CA LEU A 435 24.55 17.46 4.83
C LEU A 435 26.01 16.97 4.61
N ASN A 436 26.78 16.86 5.69
CA ASN A 436 28.14 16.31 5.65
C ASN A 436 28.16 14.83 5.26
N ASP A 437 27.14 14.06 5.65
CA ASP A 437 27.02 12.64 5.36
C ASP A 437 26.74 12.37 3.88
N VAL A 438 26.16 13.33 3.16
CA VAL A 438 25.80 13.26 1.74
C VAL A 438 26.61 14.20 0.85
N SER A 439 27.76 14.65 1.34
CA SER A 439 28.58 15.67 0.68
C SER A 439 29.06 15.28 -0.74
N ASN A 440 29.30 14.00 -1.02
CA ASN A 440 29.65 13.57 -2.37
C ASN A 440 28.40 13.52 -3.27
N LEU A 441 27.26 13.11 -2.74
CA LEU A 441 25.98 13.16 -3.48
C LEU A 441 25.59 14.60 -3.85
N ILE A 442 25.80 15.58 -2.97
CA ILE A 442 25.57 17.00 -3.28
C ILE A 442 26.48 17.47 -4.42
N LYS A 443 27.76 17.06 -4.43
CA LYS A 443 28.67 17.39 -5.54
C LYS A 443 28.19 16.76 -6.85
N GLN A 444 27.76 15.50 -6.79
CA GLN A 444 27.23 14.77 -7.93
C GLN A 444 25.96 15.42 -8.48
N SER A 445 25.01 15.83 -7.63
CA SER A 445 23.75 16.42 -8.09
C SER A 445 23.96 17.72 -8.86
N ARG A 446 24.91 18.57 -8.40
CA ARG A 446 25.27 19.83 -9.08
C ARG A 446 25.86 19.61 -10.48
N GLN A 447 26.57 18.50 -10.70
CA GLN A 447 27.09 18.18 -12.03
C GLN A 447 25.95 17.90 -13.02
N PHE A 448 24.85 17.29 -12.58
CA PHE A 448 23.70 17.04 -13.43
C PHE A 448 22.86 18.30 -13.73
N ASP A 449 22.82 19.26 -12.81
CA ASP A 449 22.10 20.52 -13.00
C ASP A 449 22.81 21.48 -13.98
N HIS A 450 24.11 21.30 -14.25
CA HIS A 450 24.86 22.08 -15.27
C HIS A 450 24.67 21.60 -16.72
N PHE A 451 23.97 20.48 -16.95
CA PHE A 451 23.67 19.96 -18.29
C PHE A 451 22.22 20.22 -18.74
N LYS A 452 21.46 21.02 -18.00
CA LYS A 452 20.15 21.57 -18.39
C LYS A 452 20.29 23.06 -18.66
#